data_AF-A0A5D2UPB3-F1
#
_entry.id   AF-A0A5D2UPB3-F1
#
_cell.length_a   1.000
_cell.length_b   1.000
_cell.length_c   1.000
_cell.angle_alpha   90.00
_cell.angle_beta   90.00
_cell.angle_gamma   90.00
#
_symmetry.space_group_name_H-M   'P 1'
#
loop_
_entity.id
_entity.type
_entity.pdbx_description
1 polymer ?
#
loop_
_entity_poly.entity_id
_entity_poly.type
_entity_poly.pdbx_seq_one_letter_code
_entity_poly.pdbx_strand_id
1 'polypeptide(L)'
;MENPLQLKCLNHISLVCRSVEKSVDFYQNILGFFPVKRPGSFNFSGAWLFNYGIGIHLLQSDNPDSMPKIGGINPKNNHISFQCESMALLEKKLKELNIEYVTSGVEEGGIRVDQLFFHDPNGYMIELCNCDILPVTPLPVDSIQSSCSLTNRNVRRQRQQEQQVQLQVQKIEHVLWRN
;
A
#
# COMPACT_ATOMS: atom_id res chain seq x y z
N MET A 1 4.63 9.29 -21.79
CA MET A 1 3.75 8.11 -21.60
C MET A 1 2.41 8.45 -22.20
N GLU A 2 1.84 7.56 -23.02
CA GLU A 2 0.48 7.73 -23.50
C GLU A 2 -0.50 7.59 -22.33
N ASN A 3 -1.60 8.35 -22.34
CA ASN A 3 -2.69 8.24 -21.38
C ASN A 3 -3.81 7.40 -22.03
N PRO A 4 -3.72 6.05 -22.02
CA PRO A 4 -4.52 5.20 -22.88
C PRO A 4 -6.02 5.31 -22.62
N LEU A 5 -6.39 5.57 -21.36
CA LEU A 5 -7.77 5.68 -20.92
C LEU A 5 -8.18 7.13 -20.65
N GLN A 6 -7.33 8.10 -20.98
CA GLN A 6 -7.57 9.53 -20.76
C GLN A 6 -7.96 9.86 -19.30
N LEU A 7 -7.39 9.13 -18.35
CA LEU A 7 -7.65 9.31 -16.92
C LEU A 7 -7.05 10.64 -16.46
N LYS A 8 -7.74 11.32 -15.54
CA LYS A 8 -7.28 12.60 -14.97
C LYS A 8 -6.55 12.41 -13.64
N CYS A 9 -7.19 11.73 -12.70
CA CYS A 9 -6.70 11.53 -11.34
C CYS A 9 -7.50 10.41 -10.65
N LEU A 10 -7.04 10.02 -9.45
CA LEU A 10 -7.85 9.23 -8.53
C LEU A 10 -9.05 10.08 -8.06
N ASN A 11 -10.27 9.59 -8.31
CA ASN A 11 -11.48 10.35 -7.99
C ASN A 11 -11.93 10.14 -6.54
N HIS A 12 -12.04 8.88 -6.10
CA HIS A 12 -12.41 8.53 -4.74
C HIS A 12 -11.93 7.13 -4.37
N ILE A 13 -11.92 6.84 -3.08
CA ILE A 13 -11.81 5.49 -2.51
C ILE A 13 -13.15 5.08 -1.87
N SER A 14 -13.38 3.78 -1.79
CA SER A 14 -14.57 3.21 -1.17
C SER A 14 -14.17 2.36 0.02
N LEU A 15 -14.72 2.64 1.19
CA LEU A 15 -14.40 1.98 2.46
C LEU A 15 -15.66 1.46 3.12
N VAL A 16 -15.64 0.19 3.52
CA VAL A 16 -16.73 -0.41 4.29
C VAL A 16 -16.46 -0.18 5.76
N CYS A 17 -17.39 0.42 6.48
CA CYS A 17 -17.22 0.78 7.88
C CYS A 17 -18.24 0.09 8.78
N ARG A 18 -17.87 -0.10 10.05
CA ARG A 18 -18.76 -0.60 11.09
C ARG A 18 -19.83 0.42 11.48
N SER A 19 -19.45 1.71 11.49
CA SER A 19 -20.31 2.83 11.84
C SER A 19 -19.96 4.03 10.98
N VAL A 20 -20.92 4.51 10.20
CA VAL A 20 -20.72 5.71 9.36
C VAL A 20 -20.44 6.93 10.24
N GLU A 21 -21.13 7.08 11.37
CA GLU A 21 -20.94 8.19 12.30
C GLU A 21 -19.49 8.25 12.82
N LYS A 22 -18.97 7.14 13.37
CA LYS A 22 -17.59 7.09 13.89
C LYS A 22 -16.55 7.32 12.79
N SER A 23 -16.81 6.82 11.58
CA SER A 23 -15.91 7.04 10.46
C SER A 23 -15.95 8.48 9.99
N VAL A 24 -17.13 9.10 9.86
CA VAL A 24 -17.27 10.52 9.51
C VAL A 24 -16.55 11.38 10.54
N ASP A 25 -16.75 11.14 11.83
CA ASP A 25 -16.08 11.86 12.91
C ASP A 25 -14.56 11.78 12.80
N PHE A 26 -14.01 10.58 12.62
CA PHE A 26 -12.58 10.38 12.43
C PHE A 26 -12.05 11.09 11.18
N TYR A 27 -12.65 10.84 10.01
CA TYR A 27 -12.14 11.42 8.77
C TYR A 27 -12.26 12.94 8.77
N GLN A 28 -13.26 13.50 9.44
CA GLN A 28 -13.42 14.94 9.58
C GLN A 28 -12.45 15.56 10.58
N ASN A 29 -12.40 15.03 11.80
CA ASN A 29 -11.69 15.69 12.90
C ASN A 29 -10.20 15.31 12.97
N ILE A 30 -9.82 14.16 12.40
CA ILE A 30 -8.43 13.68 12.40
C ILE A 30 -7.76 13.95 11.05
N LEU A 31 -8.45 13.59 9.96
CA LEU A 31 -7.91 13.75 8.60
C LEU A 31 -8.43 15.00 7.87
N GLY A 32 -9.28 15.82 8.48
CA GLY A 32 -9.71 17.10 7.90
C GLY A 32 -10.64 16.99 6.69
N PHE A 33 -11.25 15.83 6.42
CA PHE A 33 -12.26 15.70 5.37
C PHE A 33 -13.55 16.43 5.75
N PHE A 34 -14.37 16.83 4.77
CA PHE A 34 -15.70 17.37 5.08
C PHE A 34 -16.81 16.57 4.36
N PRO A 35 -17.97 16.37 5.00
CA PRO A 35 -19.11 15.73 4.36
C PRO A 35 -19.62 16.53 3.16
N VAL A 36 -20.01 15.84 2.10
CA VAL A 36 -20.63 16.42 0.91
C VAL A 36 -21.98 15.77 0.61
N LYS A 37 -22.80 16.45 -0.18
CA LYS A 37 -24.16 15.99 -0.51
C LYS A 37 -24.11 14.62 -1.18
N ARG A 38 -24.82 13.66 -0.61
CA ARG A 38 -25.02 12.33 -1.18
C ARG A 38 -26.14 12.34 -2.23
N PRO A 39 -26.00 11.59 -3.35
CA PRO A 39 -27.11 11.34 -4.26
C PRO A 39 -28.29 10.70 -3.52
N GLY A 40 -29.49 11.25 -3.69
CA GLY A 40 -30.70 10.79 -2.99
C GLY A 40 -31.19 9.40 -3.42
N SER A 41 -30.65 8.84 -4.49
CA SER A 41 -30.98 7.50 -5.01
C SER A 41 -30.38 6.35 -4.19
N PHE A 42 -29.49 6.65 -3.23
CA PHE A 42 -28.84 5.61 -2.45
C PHE A 42 -29.63 5.27 -1.18
N ASN A 43 -30.04 4.01 -1.06
CA ASN A 43 -30.92 3.50 0.00
C ASN A 43 -30.19 2.74 1.13
N PHE A 44 -28.85 2.81 1.18
CA PHE A 44 -28.04 2.21 2.24
C PHE A 44 -27.53 3.27 3.25
N SER A 45 -27.01 2.85 4.39
CA SER A 45 -26.33 3.75 5.34
C SER A 45 -24.92 4.05 4.83
N GLY A 46 -24.62 5.32 4.56
CA GLY A 46 -23.32 5.71 4.01
C GLY A 46 -23.13 7.22 4.00
N ALA A 47 -21.89 7.64 3.78
CA ALA A 47 -21.51 9.05 3.68
C ALA A 47 -20.53 9.28 2.52
N TRP A 48 -20.52 10.50 2.03
CA TRP A 48 -19.53 10.97 1.06
C TRP A 48 -18.76 12.10 1.72
N LEU A 49 -17.45 11.98 1.74
CA LEU A 49 -16.53 12.98 2.27
C LEU A 49 -15.60 13.43 1.16
N PHE A 50 -15.11 14.67 1.23
CA PHE A 50 -14.18 15.21 0.25
C PHE A 50 -13.14 16.09 0.93
N ASN A 51 -11.88 15.97 0.52
CA ASN A 51 -10.81 16.95 0.73
C ASN A 51 -9.59 16.52 -0.12
N TYR A 52 -8.57 17.38 -0.23
CA TYR A 52 -7.31 17.08 -0.90
C TYR A 52 -7.45 16.60 -2.36
N GLY A 53 -8.56 16.98 -3.03
CA GLY A 53 -8.87 16.56 -4.39
C GLY A 53 -9.39 15.13 -4.54
N ILE A 54 -9.65 14.40 -3.44
CA ILE A 54 -10.13 13.01 -3.43
C ILE A 54 -11.41 12.85 -2.59
N GLY A 55 -12.32 11.99 -3.05
CA GLY A 55 -13.50 11.58 -2.28
C GLY A 55 -13.25 10.33 -1.41
N ILE A 56 -13.94 10.24 -0.28
CA ILE A 56 -14.09 9.00 0.49
C ILE A 56 -15.57 8.62 0.51
N HIS A 57 -15.88 7.45 -0.04
CA HIS A 57 -17.20 6.84 0.02
C HIS A 57 -17.25 5.84 1.17
N LEU A 58 -17.94 6.19 2.25
CA LEU A 58 -18.18 5.32 3.40
C LEU A 58 -19.46 4.53 3.18
N LEU A 59 -19.38 3.21 3.31
CA LEU A 59 -20.52 2.30 3.23
C LEU A 59 -20.62 1.53 4.55
N GLN A 60 -21.74 1.65 5.26
CA GLN A 60 -21.92 0.85 6.47
C GLN A 60 -22.09 -0.62 6.09
N SER A 61 -21.39 -1.51 6.80
CA SER A 61 -21.62 -2.95 6.72
C SER A 61 -23.02 -3.29 7.25
N ASP A 62 -23.73 -4.19 6.56
CA ASP A 62 -25.00 -4.78 7.05
C ASP A 62 -24.76 -5.68 8.28
N ASN A 63 -23.55 -6.21 8.43
CA ASN A 63 -23.12 -6.96 9.60
C ASN A 63 -21.79 -6.39 10.12
N PRO A 64 -21.82 -5.32 10.93
CA PRO A 64 -20.63 -4.71 11.50
C PRO A 64 -19.79 -5.68 12.32
N ASP A 65 -20.41 -6.61 13.05
CA ASP A 65 -19.70 -7.53 13.94
C ASP A 65 -18.90 -8.61 13.18
N SER A 66 -19.29 -8.92 11.93
CA SER A 66 -18.55 -9.87 11.09
C SER A 66 -17.35 -9.27 10.36
N MET A 67 -17.15 -7.95 10.39
CA MET A 67 -16.00 -7.35 9.71
C MET A 67 -14.67 -7.79 10.38
N PRO A 68 -13.56 -7.90 9.61
CA PRO A 68 -12.26 -8.39 10.11
C PRO A 68 -11.78 -7.66 11.36
N LYS A 69 -11.33 -8.39 12.37
CA LYS A 69 -10.77 -7.79 13.59
C LYS A 69 -9.58 -6.90 13.22
N ILE A 70 -9.49 -5.77 13.91
CA ILE A 70 -8.37 -4.84 13.76
C ILE A 70 -7.13 -5.52 14.37
N GLY A 71 -6.14 -5.79 13.52
CA GLY A 71 -4.85 -6.34 13.93
C GLY A 71 -3.87 -5.23 14.34
N GLY A 72 -2.62 -5.62 14.61
CA GLY A 72 -1.54 -4.66 14.84
C GLY A 72 -1.17 -3.88 13.58
N ILE A 73 -0.57 -2.71 13.76
CA ILE A 73 -0.14 -1.87 12.64
C ILE A 73 1.05 -2.53 11.93
N ASN A 74 0.92 -2.74 10.63
CA ASN A 74 1.97 -3.34 9.79
C ASN A 74 2.17 -2.51 8.52
N PRO A 75 3.24 -1.70 8.42
CA PRO A 75 3.52 -0.84 7.26
C PRO A 75 3.50 -1.52 5.88
N LYS A 76 3.58 -2.86 5.83
CA LYS A 76 3.54 -3.64 4.59
C LYS A 76 2.13 -3.97 4.08
N ASN A 77 1.09 -3.71 4.87
CA ASN A 77 -0.29 -3.94 4.45
C ASN A 77 -0.73 -2.84 3.47
N ASN A 78 -1.80 -3.11 2.71
CA ASN A 78 -2.43 -2.12 1.85
C ASN A 78 -2.84 -0.88 2.65
N HIS A 79 -2.50 0.30 2.16
CA HIS A 79 -2.78 1.58 2.80
C HIS A 79 -3.13 2.65 1.77
N ILE A 80 -3.79 3.70 2.26
CA ILE A 80 -3.90 4.98 1.55
C ILE A 80 -2.88 5.93 2.16
N SER A 81 -2.16 6.66 1.30
CA SER A 81 -1.08 7.55 1.74
C SER A 81 -1.45 9.00 1.47
N PHE A 82 -1.20 9.88 2.46
CA PHE A 82 -1.32 11.31 2.30
C PHE A 82 0.01 12.01 2.55
N GLN A 83 0.28 13.01 1.73
CA GLN A 83 1.38 13.92 1.94
C GLN A 83 1.10 14.82 3.15
N CYS A 84 2.10 14.97 4.03
CA CYS A 84 2.02 15.89 5.15
C CYS A 84 2.94 17.10 4.95
N GLU A 85 2.58 18.23 5.57
CA GLU A 85 3.44 19.43 5.58
C GLU A 85 4.55 19.34 6.63
N SER A 86 4.29 18.65 7.74
CA SER A 86 5.24 18.50 8.85
C SER A 86 4.98 17.23 9.65
N MET A 87 5.90 16.27 9.53
CA MET A 87 5.88 15.04 10.34
C MET A 87 5.93 15.33 11.84
N ALA A 88 6.70 16.34 12.26
CA ALA A 88 6.84 16.69 13.67
C ALA A 88 5.52 17.20 14.29
N LEU A 89 4.78 18.06 13.58
CA LEU A 89 3.47 18.54 14.05
C LEU A 89 2.45 17.41 14.07
N LEU A 90 2.49 16.53 13.07
CA LEU A 90 1.64 15.36 12.99
C LEU A 90 1.85 14.41 14.17
N GLU A 91 3.09 14.02 14.46
CA GLU A 91 3.39 13.14 15.59
C GLU A 91 2.92 13.74 16.92
N LYS A 92 3.12 15.05 17.11
CA LYS A 92 2.61 15.75 18.30
C LYS A 92 1.09 15.65 18.39
N LYS A 93 0.38 15.86 17.29
CA LYS A 93 -1.09 15.80 17.24
C LYS A 93 -1.62 14.40 17.52
N LEU A 94 -1.03 13.36 16.94
CA LEU A 94 -1.44 11.98 17.18
C LEU A 94 -1.22 11.56 18.65
N LYS A 95 -0.12 12.03 19.27
CA LYS A 95 0.10 11.86 20.72
C LYS A 95 -0.97 12.56 21.55
N GLU A 96 -1.31 13.82 21.23
CA GLU A 96 -2.38 14.57 21.91
C GLU A 96 -3.74 13.86 21.82
N LEU A 97 -3.99 13.19 20.69
CA LEU A 97 -5.24 12.47 20.42
C LEU A 97 -5.23 11.01 20.92
N ASN A 98 -4.12 10.54 21.51
CA ASN A 98 -3.92 9.15 21.94
C ASN A 98 -4.15 8.11 20.82
N ILE A 99 -3.74 8.44 19.60
CA ILE A 99 -3.80 7.52 18.46
C ILE A 99 -2.51 6.70 18.43
N GLU A 100 -2.64 5.38 18.41
CA GLU A 100 -1.51 4.47 18.22
C GLU A 100 -0.98 4.57 16.79
N TYR A 101 0.34 4.68 16.64
CA TYR A 101 0.99 4.75 15.34
C TYR A 101 2.37 4.08 15.38
N VAL A 102 2.89 3.72 14.20
CA VAL A 102 4.28 3.29 14.00
C VAL A 102 4.96 4.18 12.98
N THR A 103 6.26 4.39 13.13
CA THR A 103 7.06 5.17 12.18
C THR A 103 8.04 4.27 11.42
N SER A 104 8.38 4.71 10.21
CA SER A 104 9.39 4.11 9.33
C SER A 104 10.15 5.22 8.62
N GLY A 105 11.26 4.88 8.00
CA GLY A 105 12.02 5.81 7.17
C GLY A 105 12.70 5.11 6.01
N VAL A 106 12.80 5.82 4.89
CA VAL A 106 13.52 5.41 3.69
C VAL A 106 14.59 6.47 3.40
N GLU A 107 15.81 6.02 3.12
CA GLU A 107 16.90 6.89 2.70
C GLU A 107 17.33 6.50 1.29
N GLU A 108 17.23 7.44 0.35
CA GLU A 108 17.64 7.23 -1.03
C GLU A 108 18.33 8.47 -1.58
N GLY A 109 19.55 8.31 -2.10
CA GLY A 109 20.33 9.41 -2.66
C GLY A 109 20.63 10.55 -1.67
N GLY A 110 20.70 10.25 -0.36
CA GLY A 110 20.88 11.25 0.70
C GLY A 110 19.62 12.03 1.07
N ILE A 111 18.46 11.63 0.51
CA ILE A 111 17.14 12.17 0.86
C ILE A 111 16.47 11.19 1.83
N ARG A 112 15.97 11.70 2.95
CA ARG A 112 15.25 10.92 3.96
C ARG A 112 13.75 11.19 3.89
N VAL A 113 12.98 10.15 3.58
CA VAL A 113 11.53 10.14 3.71
C VAL A 113 11.17 9.48 5.04
N ASP A 114 10.36 10.18 5.83
CA ASP A 114 9.75 9.66 7.04
C ASP A 114 8.30 9.27 6.73
N GLN A 115 7.88 8.15 7.30
CA GLN A 115 6.55 7.59 7.13
C GLN A 115 5.95 7.30 8.49
N LEU A 116 4.65 7.53 8.64
CA LEU A 116 3.89 7.25 9.83
C LEU A 116 2.63 6.48 9.46
N PHE A 117 2.37 5.37 10.15
CA PHE A 117 1.24 4.48 9.87
C PHE A 117 0.35 4.35 11.08
N PHE A 118 -0.97 4.39 10.87
CA PHE A 118 -1.98 4.16 11.88
C PHE A 118 -3.26 3.61 11.24
N HIS A 119 -4.22 3.21 12.08
CA HIS A 119 -5.51 2.72 11.61
C HIS A 119 -6.60 3.78 11.72
N ASP A 120 -7.53 3.75 10.76
CA ASP A 120 -8.86 4.33 10.95
C ASP A 120 -9.69 3.49 11.97
N PRO A 121 -10.90 3.93 12.35
CA PRO A 121 -11.76 3.21 13.29
C PRO A 121 -12.18 1.80 12.84
N ASN A 122 -11.95 1.44 11.57
CA ASN A 122 -12.30 0.16 10.98
C ASN A 122 -11.09 -0.74 10.73
N GLY A 123 -9.86 -0.27 10.99
CA GLY A 123 -8.61 -1.01 10.74
C GLY A 123 -8.02 -0.80 9.35
N TYR A 124 -8.53 0.15 8.56
CA TYR A 124 -7.87 0.56 7.32
C TYR A 124 -6.61 1.33 7.64
N MET A 125 -5.53 0.99 6.94
CA MET A 125 -4.24 1.59 7.19
C MET A 125 -4.11 2.91 6.44
N ILE A 126 -3.66 3.92 7.17
CA ILE A 126 -3.38 5.25 6.68
C ILE A 126 -1.88 5.49 6.87
N GLU A 127 -1.22 5.87 5.78
CA GLU A 127 0.15 6.37 5.79
C GLU A 127 0.12 7.90 5.68
N LEU A 128 0.97 8.55 6.47
CA LEU A 128 1.33 9.95 6.31
C LEU A 128 2.83 10.03 6.08
N CYS A 129 3.24 10.65 4.99
CA CYS A 129 4.65 10.76 4.64
C CYS A 129 5.01 12.13 4.06
N ASN A 130 6.32 12.39 3.99
CA ASN A 130 6.90 13.50 3.23
C ASN A 130 7.46 13.03 1.87
N CYS A 131 6.76 12.11 1.20
CA CYS A 131 7.30 11.38 0.04
C CYS A 131 7.57 12.28 -1.19
N ASP A 132 6.94 13.44 -1.29
CA ASP A 132 7.11 14.40 -2.39
C ASP A 132 8.54 14.92 -2.58
N ILE A 133 9.39 14.80 -1.56
CA ILE A 133 10.81 15.16 -1.64
C ILE A 133 11.62 14.19 -2.50
N LEU A 134 11.13 12.96 -2.74
CA LEU A 134 11.80 11.99 -3.60
C LEU A 134 11.42 12.23 -5.06
N PRO A 135 12.41 12.30 -5.98
CA PRO A 135 12.14 12.50 -7.39
C PRO A 135 11.49 11.25 -8.00
N VAL A 136 10.31 11.42 -8.61
CA VAL A 136 9.66 10.36 -9.38
C VAL A 136 10.43 10.14 -10.68
N THR A 137 11.19 9.06 -10.74
CA THR A 137 11.97 8.68 -11.92
C THR A 137 11.30 7.50 -12.63
N PRO A 138 10.74 7.67 -13.84
CA PRO A 138 10.12 6.58 -14.59
C PRO A 138 11.15 5.49 -14.91
N LEU A 139 10.78 4.24 -14.62
CA LEU A 139 11.60 3.09 -14.99
C LEU A 139 11.37 2.71 -16.46
N PRO A 140 12.41 2.33 -17.22
CA PRO A 140 12.24 1.69 -18.52
C PRO A 140 11.44 0.40 -18.38
N VAL A 141 10.53 0.12 -19.32
CA VAL A 141 9.63 -1.04 -19.26
C VAL A 141 10.39 -2.37 -19.06
N ASP A 142 11.56 -2.50 -19.69
CA ASP A 142 12.37 -3.71 -19.64
C ASP A 142 13.10 -3.92 -18.29
N SER A 143 13.22 -2.86 -17.47
CA SER A 143 13.90 -2.93 -16.17
C SER A 143 13.06 -3.58 -15.05
N ILE A 144 11.74 -3.68 -15.24
CA ILE A 144 10.82 -4.27 -14.25
C ILE A 144 11.07 -5.78 -14.11
N GLN A 145 11.55 -6.45 -15.16
CA GLN A 145 11.86 -7.88 -15.11
C GLN A 145 13.15 -8.18 -14.33
N SER A 146 14.10 -7.25 -14.24
CA SER A 146 15.37 -7.49 -13.56
C SER A 146 15.36 -7.19 -12.06
N SER A 147 14.43 -6.37 -11.58
CA SER A 147 14.30 -6.04 -10.14
C SER A 147 13.66 -7.16 -9.31
N CYS A 148 12.86 -8.04 -9.95
CA CYS A 148 12.36 -9.29 -9.36
C CYS A 148 13.46 -10.36 -9.27
N SER A 149 14.44 -10.14 -8.39
CA SER A 149 15.64 -10.98 -8.26
C SER A 149 15.43 -12.33 -7.54
N LEU A 150 14.20 -12.67 -7.12
CA LEU A 150 13.89 -13.94 -6.47
C LEU A 150 13.72 -15.11 -7.44
N THR A 151 13.28 -14.88 -8.69
CA THR A 151 13.12 -15.95 -9.69
C THR A 151 14.42 -16.30 -10.40
N ASN A 152 15.31 -15.32 -10.63
CA ASN A 152 16.53 -15.54 -11.40
C ASN A 152 17.61 -16.37 -10.68
N ARG A 153 17.63 -16.39 -9.33
CA ARG A 153 18.59 -17.22 -8.57
C ARG A 153 18.26 -18.71 -8.63
N ASN A 154 16.96 -19.05 -8.60
CA ASN A 154 16.53 -20.45 -8.61
C ASN A 154 16.71 -21.09 -9.99
N VAL A 155 16.38 -20.37 -11.07
CA VAL A 155 16.57 -20.86 -12.44
C VAL A 155 18.05 -21.04 -12.79
N ARG A 156 18.94 -20.15 -12.34
CA ARG A 156 20.40 -20.33 -12.52
C ARG A 156 20.95 -21.53 -11.75
N ARG A 157 20.51 -21.75 -10.49
CA ARG A 157 20.91 -22.93 -9.71
C ARG A 157 20.42 -24.23 -10.35
N GLN A 158 19.18 -24.26 -10.84
CA GLN A 158 18.60 -25.46 -11.45
C GLN A 158 19.32 -25.82 -12.76
N ARG A 159 19.61 -24.84 -13.62
CA ARG A 159 20.40 -25.07 -14.86
C ARG A 159 21.83 -25.52 -14.59
N GLN A 160 22.50 -24.97 -13.57
CA GLN A 160 23.84 -25.42 -13.19
C GLN A 160 23.83 -26.87 -12.65
N GLN A 161 22.79 -27.23 -11.91
CA GLN A 161 22.62 -28.57 -11.37
C GLN A 161 22.29 -29.60 -12.47
N GLU A 162 21.43 -29.24 -13.43
CA GLU A 162 21.14 -30.06 -14.62
C GLU A 162 22.37 -30.27 -15.50
N GLN A 163 23.18 -29.22 -15.72
CA GLN A 163 24.46 -29.34 -16.46
C GLN A 163 25.48 -30.23 -15.73
N GLN A 164 25.57 -30.12 -14.39
CA GLN A 164 26.43 -31.02 -13.61
C GLN A 164 25.97 -32.47 -13.68
N VAL A 165 24.66 -32.71 -13.58
CA VAL A 165 24.08 -34.06 -13.71
C VAL A 165 24.33 -34.62 -15.11
N GLN A 166 24.13 -33.84 -16.18
CA GLN A 166 24.44 -34.27 -17.54
C GLN A 166 25.93 -34.60 -17.74
N LEU A 167 26.84 -33.78 -17.22
CA LEU A 167 28.28 -34.07 -17.27
C LEU A 167 28.65 -35.33 -16.49
N GLN A 168 27.95 -35.61 -15.38
CA GLN A 168 28.19 -36.79 -14.57
C GLN A 168 27.63 -38.06 -15.23
N VAL A 169 26.45 -37.98 -15.85
CA VAL A 169 25.86 -39.06 -16.65
C VAL A 169 26.76 -39.39 -17.85
N GLN A 170 27.21 -38.38 -18.60
CA GLN A 170 28.13 -38.59 -19.72
C GLN A 170 29.45 -39.25 -19.29
N LYS A 171 30.01 -38.88 -18.13
CA LYS A 171 31.20 -39.53 -17.57
C LYS A 171 30.94 -41.00 -17.21
N ILE A 172 29.80 -41.30 -16.60
CA ILE A 172 29.42 -42.67 -16.21
C ILE A 172 29.19 -43.53 -17.46
N GLU A 173 28.48 -43.02 -18.47
CA GLU A 173 28.31 -43.69 -19.76
C GLU A 173 29.67 -43.95 -20.43
N HIS A 174 30.57 -42.96 -20.46
CA HIS A 174 31.90 -43.14 -21.03
C HIS A 174 32.75 -44.22 -20.32
N VAL A 175 32.50 -44.47 -19.03
CA VAL A 175 33.17 -45.52 -18.25
C VAL A 175 32.51 -46.88 -18.49
N LEU A 176 31.19 -46.94 -18.65
CA LEU A 176 30.44 -48.18 -18.88
C LEU A 176 30.59 -48.73 -20.31
N TRP A 177 30.80 -47.88 -21.31
CA TRP A 177 30.96 -48.28 -22.73
C TRP A 177 32.42 -48.51 -23.16
N ARG A 178 33.38 -48.53 -22.22
CA ARG A 178 34.81 -48.78 -22.49
C ARG A 178 35.36 -50.09 -21.93
N ASN A 179 34.49 -51.01 -21.48
CA ASN A 179 34.83 -52.39 -21.17
C ASN A 179 34.04 -53.35 -22.06
#